data_AF-K2AZI2-F1
#
_entry.id   AF-K2AZI2-F1
#
_cell.length_a   1.000
_cell.length_b   1.000
_cell.length_c   1.000
_cell.angle_alpha   90.00
_cell.angle_beta   90.00
_cell.angle_gamma   90.00
#
_symmetry.space_group_name_H-M   'P 1'
#
loop_
_entity.id
_entity.type
_entity.pdbx_description
1 polymer ?
#
loop_
_entity_poly.entity_id
_entity_poly.type
_entity_poly.pdbx_seq_one_letter_code
_entity_poly.pdbx_strand_id
1 'polypeptide(L)'
;MKAINSCIIKVNQIGTISETLDAINLANKHRITTIISHRGGETMDTTIADLAVGTSTYCKFGGPRRVERMAKYNRLFEIEKELS
;
A
#
# COMPACT_ATOMS: atom_id res chain seq x y z
N MET A 1 -2.40 25.79 -9.39
CA MET A 1 -1.31 25.21 -8.56
C MET A 1 -1.70 23.78 -8.20
N LYS A 2 -0.80 22.78 -8.30
CA LYS A 2 -1.06 21.41 -7.81
C LYS A 2 -0.73 21.35 -6.31
N ALA A 3 -1.68 20.94 -5.47
CA ALA A 3 -1.50 20.92 -4.01
C ALA A 3 -0.56 19.81 -3.53
N ILE A 4 -0.50 18.68 -4.24
CA ILE A 4 0.31 17.51 -3.90
C ILE A 4 0.91 16.88 -5.16
N ASN A 5 1.98 16.11 -4.97
CA ASN A 5 2.64 15.27 -5.99
C ASN A 5 2.64 13.78 -5.62
N SER A 6 2.23 13.43 -4.40
CA SER A 6 2.10 12.07 -3.91
C SER A 6 0.91 11.95 -2.95
N CYS A 7 0.29 10.78 -2.90
CA CYS A 7 -0.84 10.47 -2.03
C CYS A 7 -0.57 9.21 -1.20
N ILE A 8 -0.83 9.30 0.10
CA ILE A 8 -0.84 8.13 0.98
C ILE A 8 -2.23 7.47 0.87
N ILE A 9 -2.24 6.21 0.47
CA ILE A 9 -3.45 5.42 0.29
C ILE A 9 -3.61 4.46 1.48
N LYS A 10 -4.74 4.56 2.18
CA LYS A 10 -5.12 3.67 3.27
C LYS A 10 -6.50 3.11 2.96
N VAL A 11 -6.58 1.80 2.75
CA VAL A 11 -7.82 1.10 2.34
C VAL A 11 -8.98 1.47 3.26
N ASN A 12 -8.75 1.48 4.57
CA ASN A 12 -9.79 1.75 5.56
C ASN A 12 -10.14 3.25 5.74
N GLN A 13 -9.55 4.18 4.98
CA GLN A 13 -10.05 5.56 4.93
C GLN A 13 -11.21 5.72 3.97
N ILE A 14 -11.25 4.93 2.89
CA ILE A 14 -12.35 4.96 1.92
C ILE A 14 -13.34 3.81 2.16
N GLY A 15 -12.85 2.64 2.59
CA GLY A 15 -13.67 1.55 3.11
C GLY A 15 -13.74 0.30 2.23
N THR A 16 -13.46 0.41 0.93
CA THR A 16 -13.48 -0.75 0.01
C THR A 16 -12.22 -0.84 -0.86
N ILE A 17 -11.94 -2.05 -1.35
CA ILE A 17 -10.83 -2.29 -2.28
C ILE A 17 -11.09 -1.62 -3.63
N SER A 18 -12.30 -1.72 -4.16
CA SER A 18 -12.66 -1.09 -5.45
C SER A 18 -12.44 0.41 -5.43
N GLU A 19 -12.92 1.12 -4.40
CA GLU A 19 -12.71 2.57 -4.30
C GLU A 19 -11.24 2.92 -4.03
N THR A 20 -10.49 2.04 -3.38
CA THR A 20 -9.04 2.19 -3.23
C THR A 20 -8.34 2.14 -4.60
N LEU A 21 -8.71 1.20 -5.46
CA LEU A 21 -8.19 1.10 -6.82
C LEU A 21 -8.58 2.32 -7.66
N ASP A 22 -9.81 2.81 -7.53
CA ASP A 22 -10.26 4.04 -8.21
C ASP A 22 -9.43 5.27 -7.78
N ALA A 23 -9.13 5.39 -6.48
CA ALA A 23 -8.27 6.46 -5.96
C ALA A 23 -6.84 6.37 -6.51
N ILE A 24 -6.27 5.17 -6.58
CA ILE A 24 -4.94 4.94 -7.17
C ILE A 24 -4.93 5.29 -8.66
N ASN A 25 -5.94 4.83 -9.40
CA ASN A 25 -6.08 5.10 -10.84
C ASN A 25 -6.24 6.59 -11.11
N LEU A 26 -7.02 7.31 -10.29
CA LEU A 26 -7.17 8.75 -10.40
C LEU A 26 -5.84 9.47 -10.15
N ALA A 27 -5.10 9.10 -9.10
CA ALA A 27 -3.79 9.67 -8.82
C ALA A 27 -2.81 9.44 -9.99
N ASN A 28 -2.77 8.22 -10.53
CA ASN A 28 -1.92 7.86 -11.67
C ASN A 28 -2.26 8.69 -12.93
N LYS A 29 -3.55 8.89 -13.24
CA LYS A 29 -4.01 9.75 -14.35
C LYS A 29 -3.49 11.19 -14.21
N HIS A 30 -3.33 11.68 -12.99
CA HIS A 30 -2.81 13.03 -12.70
C HIS A 30 -1.30 13.09 -12.45
N ARG A 31 -0.58 11.97 -12.66
CA ARG A 31 0.85 11.80 -12.38
C ARG A 31 1.21 12.12 -10.93
N ILE A 32 0.34 11.71 -10.01
CA ILE A 32 0.56 11.75 -8.56
C ILE A 32 0.97 10.35 -8.15
N THR A 33 2.14 10.21 -7.51
CA THR A 33 2.58 8.90 -7.03
C THR A 33 1.72 8.44 -5.85
N THR A 34 1.56 7.14 -5.67
CA THR A 34 0.77 6.57 -4.59
C THR A 34 1.62 5.70 -3.70
N ILE A 35 1.32 5.77 -2.40
CA ILE A 35 2.02 5.02 -1.35
C ILE A 35 0.95 4.29 -0.52
N ILE A 36 0.87 2.98 -0.65
CA ILE A 36 -0.01 2.17 0.21
C ILE A 36 0.57 2.13 1.62
N SER A 37 -0.26 2.45 2.61
CA SER A 37 0.20 2.66 3.99
C SER A 37 -0.65 1.92 5.01
N HIS A 38 0.02 1.46 6.07
CA HIS A 38 -0.62 0.88 7.26
C HIS A 38 -1.46 1.89 8.06
N ARG A 39 -2.03 1.40 9.17
CA ARG A 39 -2.50 2.23 10.29
C ARG A 39 -1.61 2.09 11.53
N GLY A 40 -1.78 2.98 12.50
CA GLY A 40 -1.00 2.96 13.75
C GLY A 40 -1.28 1.71 14.60
N GLY A 41 -2.52 1.22 14.58
CA GLY A 41 -2.89 -0.12 15.04
C GLY A 41 -3.04 -1.04 13.82
N GLU A 42 -2.26 -2.12 13.79
CA GLU A 42 -2.21 -3.07 12.69
C GLU A 42 -2.48 -4.50 13.17
N THR A 43 -2.82 -5.37 12.23
CA THR A 43 -3.06 -6.80 12.46
C THR A 43 -2.03 -7.64 11.71
N MET A 44 -2.14 -8.97 11.76
CA MET A 44 -1.29 -9.85 10.95
C MET A 44 -1.68 -9.91 9.46
N ASP A 45 -2.77 -9.24 9.06
CA ASP A 45 -3.20 -9.17 7.66
C ASP A 45 -2.09 -8.58 6.78
N THR A 46 -1.82 -9.20 5.63
CA THR A 46 -0.79 -8.76 4.69
C THR A 46 -1.36 -8.19 3.39
N THR A 47 -2.67 -8.00 3.30
CA THR A 47 -3.37 -7.59 2.07
C THR A 47 -2.76 -6.34 1.43
N ILE A 48 -2.28 -5.40 2.25
CA ILE A 48 -1.65 -4.16 1.77
C ILE A 48 -0.28 -4.36 1.10
N ALA A 49 0.41 -5.48 1.33
CA ALA A 49 1.63 -5.86 0.63
C ALA A 49 1.32 -6.31 -0.80
N ASP A 50 0.39 -7.26 -0.95
CA ASP A 50 -0.10 -7.73 -2.24
C ASP A 50 -0.73 -6.58 -3.05
N LEU A 51 -1.52 -5.72 -2.42
CA LEU A 51 -2.11 -4.55 -3.07
C LEU A 51 -1.03 -3.58 -3.58
N ALA A 52 0.06 -3.38 -2.83
CA ALA A 52 1.14 -2.49 -3.26
C ALA A 52 1.83 -3.01 -4.53
N VAL A 53 2.14 -4.31 -4.56
CA VAL A 53 2.75 -4.96 -5.74
C VAL A 53 1.76 -4.97 -6.91
N GLY A 54 0.53 -5.44 -6.68
CA GLY A 54 -0.49 -5.57 -7.73
C GLY A 54 -0.94 -4.25 -8.35
N THR A 55 -0.69 -3.12 -7.69
CA THR A 55 -0.96 -1.78 -8.22
C THR A 55 0.28 -1.02 -8.67
N SER A 56 1.47 -1.63 -8.59
CA SER A 56 2.77 -1.00 -8.88
C SER A 56 2.99 0.31 -8.10
N THR A 57 2.69 0.29 -6.80
CA THR A 57 2.78 1.46 -5.91
C THR A 57 3.87 1.29 -4.85
N TYR A 58 4.33 2.41 -4.28
CA TYR A 58 5.24 2.36 -3.13
C TYR A 58 4.50 1.89 -1.87
N CYS A 59 5.23 1.42 -0.87
CA CYS A 59 4.64 0.98 0.40
C CYS A 59 5.22 1.69 1.63
N LYS A 60 4.40 1.79 2.68
CA LYS A 60 4.77 2.32 4.00
C LYS A 60 4.14 1.45 5.10
N PHE A 61 4.90 0.43 5.51
CA PHE A 61 4.50 -0.55 6.53
C PHE A 61 5.10 -0.30 7.92
N GLY A 62 5.86 0.78 8.08
CA GLY A 62 6.49 1.18 9.35
C GLY A 62 7.89 0.62 9.53
N GLY A 63 8.55 0.94 10.64
CA GLY A 63 9.87 0.35 10.90
C GLY A 63 9.81 -1.18 10.99
N PRO A 64 10.90 -1.91 10.63
CA PRO A 64 11.00 -3.36 10.67
C PRO A 64 11.13 -3.87 12.11
N ARG A 65 10.06 -3.64 12.88
CA ARG A 65 9.88 -3.98 14.29
C ARG A 65 8.40 -4.24 14.50
N ARG A 66 8.07 -5.05 15.51
CA ARG A 66 6.72 -5.56 15.79
C ARG A 66 6.22 -6.52 14.70
N VAL A 67 5.60 -7.60 15.15
CA VAL A 67 5.28 -8.76 14.30
C VAL A 67 4.27 -8.42 13.21
N GLU A 68 3.31 -7.54 13.51
CA GLU A 68 2.27 -7.10 12.58
C GLU A 68 2.81 -6.31 11.39
N ARG A 69 3.97 -5.65 11.54
CA ARG A 69 4.65 -4.93 10.45
C ARG A 69 5.57 -5.85 9.67
N MET A 70 6.31 -6.70 10.38
CA MET A 70 7.20 -7.69 9.77
C MET A 70 6.41 -8.65 8.86
N ALA A 71 5.17 -8.99 9.20
CA ALA A 71 4.30 -9.81 8.35
C ALA A 71 4.18 -9.28 6.91
N LYS A 72 4.00 -7.96 6.73
CA LYS A 72 3.90 -7.34 5.39
C LYS A 72 5.22 -7.39 4.64
N TYR A 73 6.35 -7.17 5.34
CA TYR A 73 7.67 -7.29 4.72
C TYR A 73 8.00 -8.72 4.30
N ASN A 74 7.67 -9.70 5.14
CA ASN A 74 7.81 -11.12 4.80
C ASN A 74 6.95 -11.48 3.58
N ARG A 75 5.73 -10.96 3.50
CA ARG A 75 4.88 -11.15 2.32
C ARG A 75 5.50 -10.56 1.06
N LEU A 76 6.18 -9.41 1.13
CA LEU A 76 6.92 -8.88 -0.03
C LEU A 76 8.05 -9.82 -0.48
N PHE A 77 8.80 -10.42 0.45
CA PHE A 77 9.82 -11.42 0.10
C PHE A 77 9.24 -12.70 -0.49
N GLU A 78 8.04 -13.11 -0.07
CA GLU A 78 7.32 -14.23 -0.68
C GLU A 78 6.90 -13.91 -2.11
N ILE A 79 6.28 -12.74 -2.33
CA ILE A 79 5.86 -12.29 -3.67
C ILE A 79 7.09 -12.15 -4.59
N GLU A 80 8.21 -11.62 -4.10
CA GLU A 80 9.46 -11.55 -4.88
C GLU A 80 9.91 -12.94 -5.35
N LYS A 81 9.87 -13.95 -4.48
CA LYS A 81 10.23 -15.33 -4.82
C LYS A 81 9.25 -15.95 -5.83
N GLU A 82 7.97 -15.59 -5.77
CA GLU A 82 6.94 -16.06 -6.71
C GLU A 82 7.11 -15.45 -8.12
N LEU A 83 7.71 -14.27 -8.22
CA LEU A 83 7.89 -13.52 -9.47
C LEU A 83 9.30 -13.64 -10.09
N SER A 84 10.23 -14.27 -9.38
CA SER A 84 11.60 -14.53 -9.84
C SER A 84 11.68 -15.79 -10.71
#